data_AF-A0A8H3EAE9-F1
#
_entry.id   AF-A0A8H3EAE9-F1
#
_cell.length_a   1.000
_cell.length_b   1.000
_cell.length_c   1.000
_cell.angle_alpha   90.00
_cell.angle_beta   90.00
_cell.angle_gamma   90.00
#
_symmetry.space_group_name_H-M   'P 1'
#
loop_
_entity.id
_entity.type
_entity.pdbx_description
1 polymer ?
#
loop_
_entity_poly.entity_id
_entity_poly.type
_entity_poly.pdbx_seq_one_letter_code
_entity_poly.pdbx_strand_id
1 'polypeptide(L)'
;MSGRYLTDSRVTRDFRHLTRGPAFRQRSRVPTKLATQPNYPKPSDRIKYWNIVPGDTVRVVRGTHAENKKQEVLSVDKTRNLVYLKDITMTRGQGENASKVSKPIHYSNLQLYLGVYELTDKDGKPKETEVYATRLSTSKPVYIPAARRWFWRRYAAGTSPSIPAPEGVAPRKNRTEIRWPEPKKRALPTIDFDYDTSADVVKEISWIPANISEHSEYPPYFHIPAPKSQQRISLSQKILADRARAVQNAYIAGKTDNTVPMEQYLARELSNPHSRAKKQERWQEAREERDRLRVTFMKAAKEARKTGGSVTTVGLNLTKKQAAKEGLFLFEAHIREADKARRAERAEQRGAVAKLEKKKLRKARKEKKREEALRNLVLEGANNQVLPSTQPQSAT
;
A
#
# COMPACT_ATOMS: atom_id res chain seq x y z
N MET A 1 -12.56 2.63 14.87
CA MET A 1 -12.43 2.00 13.53
C MET A 1 -13.12 0.64 13.57
N SER A 2 -14.42 0.63 13.30
CA SER A 2 -15.27 -0.55 13.45
C SER A 2 -15.26 -1.43 12.18
N GLY A 3 -15.08 -2.74 12.37
CA GLY A 3 -16.00 -3.73 11.80
C GLY A 3 -15.73 -4.35 10.42
N ARG A 4 -14.92 -3.79 9.51
CA ARG A 4 -14.85 -4.33 8.13
C ARG A 4 -14.13 -5.69 7.94
N TYR A 5 -13.64 -6.30 9.01
CA TYR A 5 -12.89 -7.56 8.93
C TYR A 5 -13.76 -8.80 9.13
N LEU A 6 -14.89 -8.62 9.83
CA LEU A 6 -15.99 -9.57 9.82
C LEU A 6 -16.78 -9.29 8.54
N THR A 7 -16.79 -10.25 7.62
CA THR A 7 -17.42 -10.08 6.32
C THR A 7 -18.45 -11.16 6.07
N ASP A 8 -19.67 -10.74 5.80
CA ASP A 8 -20.74 -11.57 5.23
C ASP A 8 -20.69 -11.57 3.70
N SER A 9 -19.81 -10.73 3.13
CA SER A 9 -19.59 -10.64 1.69
C SER A 9 -18.90 -11.90 1.18
N ARG A 10 -19.50 -12.50 0.14
CA ARG A 10 -18.92 -13.66 -0.54
C ARG A 10 -17.66 -13.34 -1.35
N VAL A 11 -17.52 -12.07 -1.71
CA VAL A 11 -16.51 -11.59 -2.65
C VAL A 11 -15.35 -10.92 -1.90
N THR A 12 -14.13 -11.19 -2.34
CA THR A 12 -12.92 -10.48 -1.87
C THR A 12 -12.68 -9.24 -2.73
N ARG A 13 -12.95 -8.06 -2.16
CA ARG A 13 -12.73 -6.77 -2.82
C ARG A 13 -11.33 -6.20 -2.53
N ASP A 14 -10.89 -6.32 -1.29
CA ASP A 14 -9.63 -5.80 -0.80
C ASP A 14 -8.89 -6.79 0.14
N PHE A 15 -7.60 -6.55 0.33
CA PHE A 15 -6.73 -7.31 1.24
C PHE A 15 -6.36 -6.50 2.49
N ARG A 16 -7.25 -5.61 2.94
CA ARG A 16 -6.98 -4.73 4.10
C ARG A 16 -6.75 -5.53 5.39
N HIS A 17 -7.30 -6.74 5.50
CA HIS A 17 -7.04 -7.63 6.64
C HIS A 17 -5.57 -8.07 6.74
N LEU A 18 -4.77 -7.95 5.67
CA LEU A 18 -3.32 -8.20 5.70
C LEU A 18 -2.51 -6.98 6.11
N THR A 19 -3.13 -5.81 6.18
CA THR A 19 -2.44 -4.64 6.72
C THR A 19 -2.29 -4.84 8.23
N ARG A 20 -1.09 -4.55 8.74
CA ARG A 20 -0.93 -4.42 10.19
C ARG A 20 -1.87 -3.28 10.60
N GLY A 21 -2.82 -3.58 11.48
CA GLY A 21 -3.64 -2.53 12.09
C GLY A 21 -2.74 -1.44 12.66
N PRO A 22 -3.24 -0.21 12.83
CA PRO A 22 -2.44 0.90 13.35
C PRO A 22 -1.65 0.39 14.56
N ALA A 23 -0.33 0.48 14.49
CA ALA A 23 0.54 -0.06 15.52
C ALA A 23 0.08 0.56 16.84
N PHE A 24 -0.34 -0.30 17.77
CA PHE A 24 -0.81 0.04 19.12
C PHE A 24 0.29 0.70 20.00
N ARG A 25 1.29 1.34 19.38
CA ARG A 25 2.23 2.25 20.03
C ARG A 25 1.54 3.55 20.45
N GLN A 26 0.32 3.83 19.99
CA GLN A 26 -0.61 4.66 20.76
C GLN A 26 -1.19 3.78 21.88
N ARG A 27 -0.39 3.60 22.93
CA ARG A 27 -0.83 2.97 24.17
C ARG A 27 -2.03 3.78 24.68
N SER A 28 -3.22 3.24 24.49
CA SER A 28 -4.36 3.60 25.31
C SER A 28 -3.91 3.49 26.76
N ARG A 29 -4.17 4.51 27.58
CA ARG A 29 -3.87 4.55 29.02
C ARG A 29 -4.73 3.57 29.83
N VAL A 30 -5.27 2.52 29.19
CA VAL A 30 -6.13 1.53 29.81
C VAL A 30 -5.25 0.41 30.35
N PRO A 31 -5.37 0.06 31.65
CA PRO A 31 -4.62 -1.03 32.26
C PRO A 31 -4.80 -2.35 31.50
N THR A 32 -3.69 -3.09 31.31
CA THR A 32 -3.65 -4.36 30.57
C THR A 32 -4.67 -5.40 31.05
N LYS A 33 -5.03 -5.37 32.34
CA LYS A 33 -6.03 -6.28 32.94
C LYS A 33 -7.47 -5.99 32.51
N LEU A 34 -7.79 -4.75 32.13
CA LEU A 34 -9.12 -4.36 31.63
C LEU A 34 -9.18 -4.41 30.10
N ALA A 35 -8.03 -4.43 29.43
CA ALA A 35 -7.95 -4.53 27.99
C ALA A 35 -7.96 -6.01 27.56
N THR A 36 -9.14 -6.60 27.39
CA THR A 36 -9.32 -7.86 26.67
C THR A 36 -9.04 -7.61 25.19
N GLN A 37 -7.75 -7.46 24.83
CA GLN A 37 -7.37 -7.37 23.43
C GLN A 37 -7.48 -8.77 22.82
N PRO A 38 -8.36 -8.98 21.85
CA PRO A 38 -8.44 -10.27 21.19
C PRO A 38 -7.10 -10.59 20.52
N ASN A 39 -6.64 -11.83 20.69
CA ASN A 39 -5.37 -12.28 20.13
C ASN A 39 -5.48 -12.32 18.60
N TYR A 40 -4.91 -11.31 17.93
CA TYR A 40 -4.86 -11.26 16.47
C TYR A 40 -3.57 -11.93 15.97
N PRO A 41 -3.65 -12.88 15.03
CA PRO A 41 -2.46 -13.41 14.38
C PRO A 41 -1.69 -12.29 13.68
N LYS A 42 -0.37 -12.49 13.55
CA LYS A 42 0.49 -11.58 12.81
C LYS A 42 -0.02 -11.47 11.37
N PRO A 43 0.13 -10.32 10.69
CA PRO A 43 -0.36 -10.16 9.33
C PRO A 43 0.22 -11.18 8.33
N SER A 44 1.42 -11.72 8.59
CA SER A 44 2.02 -12.83 7.82
C SER A 44 1.25 -14.15 7.92
N ASP A 45 0.62 -14.38 9.08
CA ASP A 45 -0.05 -15.64 9.41
C ASP A 45 -1.54 -15.58 9.06
N ARG A 46 -2.02 -14.41 8.61
CA ARG A 46 -3.39 -14.22 8.13
C ARG A 46 -3.53 -14.81 6.74
N ILE A 47 -4.65 -15.49 6.51
CA ILE A 47 -4.92 -16.12 5.22
C ILE A 47 -5.09 -15.02 4.18
N LYS A 48 -4.20 -14.99 3.18
CA LYS A 48 -4.26 -14.01 2.09
C LYS A 48 -5.43 -14.28 1.15
N TYR A 49 -5.50 -15.51 0.62
CA TYR A 49 -6.56 -15.94 -0.29
C TYR A 49 -7.49 -16.92 0.44
N TRP A 50 -8.64 -16.41 0.87
CA TRP A 50 -9.65 -17.18 1.58
C TRP A 50 -10.41 -18.08 0.61
N ASN A 51 -10.36 -19.40 0.80
CA ASN A 51 -11.14 -20.32 -0.02
C ASN A 51 -12.48 -20.69 0.58
N ILE A 52 -12.73 -20.40 1.86
CA ILE A 52 -14.03 -20.60 2.50
C ILE A 52 -14.69 -19.23 2.63
N VAL A 53 -15.95 -19.16 2.21
CA VAL A 53 -16.68 -17.91 2.04
C VAL A 53 -18.12 -18.07 2.58
N PRO A 54 -18.78 -16.98 3.04
CA PRO A 54 -20.18 -17.05 3.47
C PRO A 54 -21.10 -17.71 2.44
N GLY A 55 -21.92 -18.66 2.89
CA GLY A 55 -22.80 -19.48 2.05
C GLY A 55 -22.16 -20.74 1.48
N ASP A 56 -20.87 -20.99 1.68
CA ASP A 56 -20.31 -22.33 1.44
C ASP A 56 -20.83 -23.33 2.49
N THR A 57 -20.92 -24.59 2.10
CA THR A 57 -21.16 -25.71 3.00
C THR A 57 -19.84 -26.37 3.40
N VAL A 58 -19.68 -26.57 4.71
CA VAL A 58 -18.46 -27.13 5.31
C VAL A 58 -18.80 -28.20 6.33
N ARG A 59 -17.84 -29.08 6.63
CA ARG A 59 -17.85 -29.91 7.84
C ARG A 59 -16.70 -29.52 8.77
N VAL A 60 -16.89 -29.76 10.06
CA VAL A 60 -15.85 -29.57 11.08
C VAL A 60 -15.10 -30.89 11.27
N VAL A 61 -13.78 -30.88 11.09
CA VAL A 61 -12.94 -32.08 11.19
C VAL A 61 -12.36 -32.26 12.59
N ARG A 62 -12.02 -31.14 13.24
CA ARG A 62 -11.28 -31.16 14.51
C ARG A 62 -11.93 -30.24 15.54
N GLY A 63 -12.04 -30.73 16.77
CA GLY A 63 -12.55 -30.00 17.93
C GLY A 63 -13.83 -30.60 18.51
N THR A 64 -14.41 -29.91 19.49
CA THR A 64 -15.59 -30.39 20.24
C THR A 64 -16.84 -30.59 19.39
N HIS A 65 -16.91 -29.95 18.22
CA HIS A 65 -18.05 -30.05 17.29
C HIS A 65 -17.68 -30.79 16.01
N ALA A 66 -16.75 -31.74 16.08
CA ALA A 66 -16.36 -32.61 14.96
C ALA A 66 -17.42 -33.68 14.67
N GLU A 67 -18.67 -33.26 14.58
CA GLU A 67 -19.76 -34.07 14.05
C GLU A 67 -19.67 -33.91 12.52
N ASN A 68 -19.62 -35.00 11.76
CA ASN A 68 -19.53 -35.01 10.28
C ASN A 68 -20.76 -34.39 9.56
N LYS A 69 -21.46 -33.47 10.24
CA LYS A 69 -22.65 -32.75 9.79
C LYS A 69 -22.25 -31.60 8.86
N LYS A 70 -22.99 -31.46 7.76
CA LYS A 70 -22.90 -30.30 6.86
C LYS A 70 -23.40 -29.05 7.56
N GLN A 71 -22.66 -27.97 7.45
CA GLN A 71 -23.01 -26.69 8.04
C GLN A 71 -22.76 -25.55 7.06
N GLU A 72 -23.68 -24.58 7.02
CA GLU A 72 -23.53 -23.38 6.20
C GLU A 72 -22.66 -22.34 6.93
N VAL A 73 -21.73 -21.74 6.20
CA VAL A 73 -20.91 -20.64 6.70
C VAL A 73 -21.75 -19.36 6.73
N LEU A 74 -21.95 -18.79 7.91
CA LEU A 74 -22.68 -17.53 8.11
C LEU A 74 -21.80 -16.33 7.76
N SER A 75 -20.65 -16.22 8.43
CA SER A 75 -19.75 -15.09 8.30
C SER A 75 -18.30 -15.51 8.54
N VAL A 76 -17.36 -14.66 8.12
CA VAL A 76 -15.93 -14.94 8.21
C VAL A 76 -15.19 -13.74 8.79
N ASP A 77 -14.36 -13.97 9.81
CA ASP A 77 -13.41 -12.99 10.33
C ASP A 77 -12.02 -13.24 9.73
N LYS A 78 -11.70 -12.40 8.74
CA LYS A 78 -10.44 -12.49 7.99
C LYS A 78 -9.21 -12.09 8.81
N THR A 79 -9.39 -11.36 9.91
CA THR A 79 -8.25 -10.92 10.76
C THR A 79 -7.83 -11.97 11.76
N ARG A 80 -8.77 -12.79 12.23
CA ARG A 80 -8.50 -13.85 13.23
C ARG A 80 -8.40 -15.24 12.63
N ASN A 81 -8.59 -15.40 11.32
CA ASN A 81 -8.71 -16.70 10.65
C ASN A 81 -9.85 -17.56 11.24
N LEU A 82 -10.96 -16.91 11.61
CA LEU A 82 -12.12 -17.55 12.21
C LEU A 82 -13.30 -17.53 11.24
N VAL A 83 -14.11 -18.59 11.30
CA VAL A 83 -15.32 -18.79 10.53
C VAL A 83 -16.46 -19.03 11.50
N TYR A 84 -17.59 -18.39 11.24
CA TYR A 84 -18.81 -18.53 12.03
C TYR A 84 -19.80 -19.37 11.23
N LEU A 85 -20.27 -20.46 11.85
CA LEU A 85 -21.22 -21.39 11.24
C LEU A 85 -22.63 -21.11 11.78
N LYS A 86 -23.64 -21.35 10.94
CA LYS A 86 -25.03 -21.04 11.26
C LYS A 86 -25.60 -21.88 12.41
N ASP A 87 -25.28 -23.17 12.42
CA ASP A 87 -25.93 -24.14 13.33
C ASP A 87 -25.17 -24.34 14.64
N ILE A 88 -23.87 -24.00 14.69
CA ILE A 88 -23.09 -24.06 15.93
C ILE A 88 -23.22 -22.73 16.65
N THR A 89 -24.19 -22.65 17.56
CA THR A 89 -24.41 -21.49 18.41
C THR A 89 -23.95 -21.75 19.84
N MET A 90 -23.41 -20.71 20.47
CA MET A 90 -23.17 -20.62 21.91
C MET A 90 -24.17 -19.63 22.50
N THR A 91 -24.72 -19.93 23.67
CA THR A 91 -25.53 -18.99 24.43
C THR A 91 -24.62 -17.91 25.03
N ARG A 92 -24.93 -16.64 24.74
CA ARG A 92 -24.21 -15.49 25.29
C ARG A 92 -25.17 -14.62 26.10
N GLY A 93 -24.90 -14.51 27.40
CA GLY A 93 -25.73 -13.83 28.37
C GLY A 93 -26.12 -14.76 29.53
N GLN A 94 -26.67 -14.19 30.60
CA GLN A 94 -27.32 -14.95 31.67
C GLN A 94 -28.81 -14.58 31.71
N GLY A 95 -29.68 -15.56 31.99
CA GLY A 95 -31.13 -15.36 32.08
C GLY A 95 -31.88 -15.40 30.74
N GLU A 96 -33.09 -14.84 30.73
CA GLU A 96 -34.03 -14.86 29.60
C GLU A 96 -33.54 -14.09 28.36
N ASN A 97 -32.57 -13.19 28.52
CA ASN A 97 -31.96 -12.41 27.43
C ASN A 97 -30.76 -13.12 26.76
N ALA A 98 -30.62 -14.44 26.94
CA ALA A 98 -29.53 -15.20 26.35
C ALA A 98 -29.66 -15.25 24.82
N SER A 99 -28.81 -14.48 24.13
CA SER A 99 -28.73 -14.49 22.67
C SER A 99 -27.93 -15.70 22.18
N LYS A 100 -28.42 -16.39 21.15
CA LYS A 100 -27.67 -17.43 20.45
C LYS A 100 -26.68 -16.77 19.49
N VAL A 101 -25.39 -16.89 19.77
CA VAL A 101 -24.32 -16.34 18.94
C VAL A 101 -23.54 -17.47 18.31
N SER A 102 -23.26 -17.41 17.01
CA SER A 102 -22.44 -18.41 16.32
C SER A 102 -21.07 -18.56 16.97
N LYS A 103 -20.64 -19.81 17.24
CA LYS A 103 -19.33 -20.09 17.81
C LYS A 103 -18.24 -19.89 16.75
N PRO A 104 -17.16 -19.17 17.05
CA PRO A 104 -16.04 -19.05 16.13
C PRO A 104 -15.26 -20.37 16.02
N ILE A 105 -14.99 -20.82 14.79
CA ILE A 105 -14.16 -21.99 14.50
C ILE A 105 -12.97 -21.56 13.65
N HIS A 106 -11.78 -22.09 13.95
CA HIS A 106 -10.59 -21.78 13.18
C HIS A 106 -10.63 -22.41 11.80
N TYR A 107 -10.21 -21.65 10.77
CA TYR A 107 -10.26 -22.05 9.37
C TYR A 107 -9.65 -23.43 9.09
N SER A 108 -8.55 -23.79 9.77
CA SER A 108 -7.86 -25.08 9.58
C SER A 108 -8.69 -26.30 9.95
N ASN A 109 -9.75 -26.12 10.75
CA ASN A 109 -10.56 -27.24 11.25
C ASN A 109 -11.75 -27.53 10.34
N LEU A 110 -11.86 -26.85 9.20
CA LEU A 110 -12.97 -26.96 8.28
C LEU A 110 -12.54 -27.64 6.98
N GLN A 111 -13.45 -28.42 6.40
CA GLN A 111 -13.33 -28.95 5.05
C GLN A 111 -14.54 -28.53 4.22
N LEU A 112 -14.29 -28.09 2.99
CA LEU A 112 -15.35 -27.70 2.05
C LEU A 112 -16.07 -28.94 1.54
N TYR A 113 -17.40 -28.87 1.48
CA TYR A 113 -18.22 -29.87 0.83
C TYR A 113 -18.15 -29.70 -0.69
N LEU A 114 -17.99 -30.81 -1.42
CA LEU A 114 -17.95 -30.82 -2.88
C LEU A 114 -19.29 -31.21 -3.50
N GLY A 115 -19.93 -32.22 -2.92
CA GLY A 115 -21.14 -32.81 -3.47
C GLY A 115 -21.32 -34.26 -3.00
N VAL A 116 -22.40 -34.87 -3.47
CA VAL A 116 -22.59 -36.32 -3.39
C VAL A 116 -21.97 -36.93 -4.65
N TYR A 117 -21.14 -37.95 -4.47
CA TYR A 117 -20.56 -38.71 -5.57
C TYR A 117 -20.91 -40.18 -5.36
N GLU A 118 -21.18 -40.87 -6.47
CA GLU A 118 -21.26 -42.33 -6.48
C GLU A 118 -19.84 -42.88 -6.43
N LEU A 119 -19.47 -43.38 -5.25
CA LEU A 119 -18.17 -44.01 -5.04
C LEU A 119 -18.42 -45.48 -4.73
N THR A 120 -17.56 -46.34 -5.27
CA THR A 120 -17.58 -47.76 -4.91
C THR A 120 -17.15 -47.90 -3.45
N ASP A 121 -18.00 -48.49 -2.62
CA ASP A 121 -17.61 -48.85 -1.25
C ASP A 121 -16.56 -49.98 -1.28
N LYS A 122 -16.01 -50.35 -0.11
CA LYS A 122 -15.04 -51.45 -0.02
C LYS A 122 -15.58 -52.78 -0.58
N ASP A 123 -16.90 -52.95 -0.60
CA ASP A 123 -17.59 -54.14 -1.10
C ASP A 123 -17.91 -54.06 -2.62
N GLY A 124 -17.41 -53.04 -3.33
CA GLY A 124 -17.59 -52.86 -4.78
C GLY A 124 -18.97 -52.36 -5.21
N LYS A 125 -19.91 -52.15 -4.28
CA LYS A 125 -21.23 -51.58 -4.58
C LYS A 125 -21.15 -50.05 -4.70
N PRO A 126 -21.81 -49.43 -5.68
CA PRO A 126 -21.89 -47.98 -5.79
C PRO A 126 -22.70 -47.42 -4.61
N LYS A 127 -22.12 -46.50 -3.85
CA LYS A 127 -22.74 -45.84 -2.72
C LYS A 127 -22.61 -44.33 -2.88
N GLU A 128 -23.74 -43.66 -2.82
CA GLU A 128 -23.80 -42.20 -2.73
C GLU A 128 -23.10 -41.75 -1.45
N THR A 129 -21.92 -41.17 -1.60
CA THR A 129 -21.10 -40.73 -0.48
C THR A 129 -20.80 -39.25 -0.61
N GLU A 130 -20.93 -38.56 0.52
CA GLU A 130 -20.62 -37.15 0.62
C GLU A 130 -19.11 -36.93 0.56
N VAL A 131 -18.66 -36.14 -0.41
CA VAL A 131 -17.24 -35.87 -0.59
C VAL A 131 -16.87 -34.49 -0.08
N TYR A 132 -15.77 -34.45 0.65
CA TYR A 132 -15.21 -33.23 1.22
C TYR A 132 -13.79 -33.00 0.73
N ALA A 133 -13.40 -31.74 0.59
CA ALA A 133 -12.05 -31.35 0.18
C ALA A 133 -11.09 -31.36 1.38
N THR A 134 -10.16 -32.31 1.38
CA THR A 134 -9.06 -32.40 2.36
C THR A 134 -7.99 -31.35 2.11
N ARG A 135 -7.67 -31.09 0.83
CA ARG A 135 -6.68 -30.09 0.42
C ARG A 135 -7.25 -29.22 -0.69
N LEU A 136 -7.05 -27.92 -0.56
CA LEU A 136 -7.48 -26.93 -1.53
C LEU A 136 -6.28 -26.38 -2.29
N SER A 137 -6.42 -26.25 -3.60
CA SER A 137 -5.50 -25.49 -4.46
C SER A 137 -6.24 -24.37 -5.16
N THR A 138 -5.52 -23.35 -5.60
CA THR A 138 -6.10 -22.14 -6.18
C THR A 138 -5.42 -21.81 -7.50
N SER A 139 -6.17 -21.21 -8.42
CA SER A 139 -5.57 -20.57 -9.60
C SER A 139 -4.79 -19.31 -9.21
N LYS A 140 -4.04 -18.75 -10.17
CA LYS A 140 -3.45 -17.41 -10.01
C LYS A 140 -4.58 -16.39 -9.77
N PRO A 141 -4.48 -15.53 -8.75
CA PRO A 141 -5.49 -14.50 -8.49
C PRO A 141 -5.40 -13.39 -9.54
N VAL A 142 -6.55 -13.01 -10.09
CA VAL A 142 -6.71 -11.94 -11.08
C VAL A 142 -7.62 -10.87 -10.50
N TYR A 143 -7.20 -9.61 -10.54
CA TYR A 143 -8.07 -8.49 -10.20
C TYR A 143 -8.92 -8.15 -11.42
N ILE A 144 -10.25 -8.16 -11.27
CA ILE A 144 -11.20 -7.79 -12.31
C ILE A 144 -11.65 -6.36 -12.03
N PRO A 145 -11.19 -5.34 -12.80
CA PRO A 145 -11.51 -3.93 -12.53
C PRO A 145 -13.00 -3.62 -12.64
N ALA A 146 -13.68 -4.19 -13.65
CA ALA A 146 -15.12 -3.98 -13.88
C ALA A 146 -15.96 -4.42 -12.67
N ALA A 147 -15.63 -5.57 -12.07
CA ALA A 147 -16.31 -6.09 -10.90
C ALA A 147 -15.70 -5.64 -9.56
N ARG A 148 -14.63 -4.83 -9.60
CA ARG A 148 -13.86 -4.32 -8.46
C ARG A 148 -13.54 -5.41 -7.41
N ARG A 149 -13.17 -6.61 -7.88
CA ARG A 149 -12.92 -7.78 -7.02
C ARG A 149 -11.73 -8.59 -7.48
N TRP A 150 -11.11 -9.26 -6.52
CA TRP A 150 -10.15 -10.31 -6.77
C TRP A 150 -10.89 -11.62 -7.02
N PHE A 151 -10.47 -12.32 -8.07
CA PHE A 151 -11.04 -13.60 -8.46
C PHE A 151 -9.96 -14.64 -8.64
N TRP A 152 -10.21 -15.84 -8.13
CA TRP A 152 -9.42 -17.05 -8.39
C TRP A 152 -10.36 -18.25 -8.36
N ARG A 153 -10.01 -19.30 -9.11
CA ARG A 153 -10.73 -20.59 -9.07
C ARG A 153 -10.20 -21.44 -7.92
N ARG A 154 -11.10 -22.18 -7.29
CA ARG A 154 -10.80 -23.12 -6.20
C ARG A 154 -10.81 -24.53 -6.78
N TYR A 155 -9.87 -25.36 -6.37
CA TYR A 155 -9.84 -26.76 -6.75
C TYR A 155 -9.60 -27.65 -5.53
N ALA A 156 -10.29 -28.78 -5.43
CA ALA A 156 -9.94 -29.84 -4.50
C ALA A 156 -8.73 -30.59 -5.06
N ALA A 157 -7.60 -30.48 -4.38
CA ALA A 157 -6.38 -31.22 -4.70
C ALA A 157 -6.34 -32.59 -4.01
N GLY A 158 -7.17 -32.80 -3.00
CA GLY A 158 -7.35 -34.08 -2.34
C GLY A 158 -8.71 -34.12 -1.68
N THR A 159 -9.38 -35.27 -1.75
CA THR A 159 -10.74 -35.47 -1.29
C THR A 159 -10.82 -36.57 -0.24
N SER A 160 -11.87 -36.54 0.58
CA SER A 160 -12.19 -37.56 1.56
C SER A 160 -13.70 -37.80 1.53
N PRO A 161 -14.15 -39.00 1.12
CA PRO A 161 -13.39 -40.09 0.49
C PRO A 161 -12.69 -39.68 -0.82
N SER A 162 -11.67 -40.44 -1.24
CA SER A 162 -10.89 -40.14 -2.45
C SER A 162 -11.73 -40.40 -3.70
N ILE A 163 -11.81 -39.43 -4.61
CA ILE A 163 -12.50 -39.60 -5.90
C ILE A 163 -11.52 -40.30 -6.86
N PRO A 164 -11.93 -41.36 -7.58
CA PRO A 164 -11.09 -41.99 -8.58
C PRO A 164 -10.72 -40.99 -9.69
N ALA A 165 -9.48 -41.06 -10.16
CA ALA A 165 -9.05 -40.20 -11.26
C ALA A 165 -9.67 -40.70 -12.58
N PRO A 166 -10.11 -39.79 -13.47
CA PRO A 166 -10.55 -40.18 -14.80
C PRO A 166 -9.38 -40.84 -15.55
N GLU A 167 -9.71 -41.77 -16.44
CA GLU A 167 -8.75 -42.56 -17.19
C GLU A 167 -7.75 -41.65 -17.95
N GLY A 168 -6.45 -41.92 -17.81
CA GLY A 168 -5.37 -41.14 -18.42
C GLY A 168 -4.90 -39.89 -17.64
N VAL A 169 -5.56 -39.51 -16.54
CA VAL A 169 -5.10 -38.37 -15.71
C VAL A 169 -4.43 -38.90 -14.44
N ALA A 170 -3.14 -38.60 -14.27
CA ALA A 170 -2.44 -38.93 -13.03
C ALA A 170 -3.20 -38.35 -11.81
N PRO A 171 -3.37 -39.12 -10.72
CA PRO A 171 -4.20 -38.72 -9.58
C PRO A 171 -3.74 -37.41 -8.93
N ARG A 172 -2.44 -37.08 -8.99
CA ARG A 172 -1.88 -35.81 -8.50
C ARG A 172 -2.32 -34.57 -9.31
N LYS A 173 -2.75 -34.77 -10.55
CA LYS A 173 -3.25 -33.72 -11.45
C LYS A 173 -4.77 -33.63 -11.46
N ASN A 174 -5.48 -34.64 -10.94
CA ASN A 174 -6.93 -34.59 -10.83
C ASN A 174 -7.33 -33.50 -9.81
N ARG A 175 -7.88 -32.40 -10.31
CA ARG A 175 -8.25 -31.21 -9.53
C ARG A 175 -9.70 -30.88 -9.83
N THR A 176 -10.60 -31.28 -8.95
CA THR A 176 -12.03 -30.98 -9.08
C THR A 176 -12.29 -29.51 -8.78
N GLU A 177 -12.90 -28.77 -9.70
CA GLU A 177 -13.22 -27.35 -9.50
C GLU A 177 -14.34 -27.18 -8.47
N ILE A 178 -14.15 -26.27 -7.52
CA ILE A 178 -15.14 -25.89 -6.52
C ILE A 178 -15.70 -24.52 -6.89
N ARG A 179 -16.93 -24.49 -7.39
CA ARG A 179 -17.61 -23.24 -7.77
C ARG A 179 -17.84 -22.37 -6.54
N TRP A 180 -17.74 -21.05 -6.71
CA TRP A 180 -18.11 -20.10 -5.67
C TRP A 180 -19.63 -20.09 -5.46
N PRO A 181 -20.12 -19.90 -4.22
CA PRO A 181 -21.54 -19.84 -3.95
C PRO A 181 -22.13 -18.58 -4.56
N GLU A 182 -23.28 -18.71 -5.22
CA GLU A 182 -23.91 -17.60 -5.96
C GLU A 182 -24.28 -16.46 -5.01
N PRO A 183 -23.88 -15.20 -5.25
CA PRO A 183 -24.19 -14.11 -4.33
C PRO A 183 -25.71 -13.95 -4.20
N LYS A 184 -26.24 -14.08 -2.97
CA LYS A 184 -27.61 -13.66 -2.68
C LYS A 184 -27.73 -12.20 -3.12
N LYS A 185 -28.63 -11.93 -4.07
CA LYS A 185 -28.98 -10.56 -4.44
C LYS A 185 -29.45 -9.89 -3.15
N ARG A 186 -28.85 -8.75 -2.81
CA ARG A 186 -29.34 -7.98 -1.67
C ARG A 186 -30.77 -7.61 -2.01
N ALA A 187 -31.71 -8.00 -1.16
CA ALA A 187 -33.04 -7.42 -1.23
C ALA A 187 -32.83 -5.92 -1.17
N LEU A 188 -33.33 -5.22 -2.19
CA LEU A 188 -33.46 -3.79 -2.10
C LEU A 188 -34.37 -3.55 -0.89
N PRO A 189 -34.03 -2.59 -0.02
CA PRO A 189 -34.89 -2.32 1.11
C PRO A 189 -36.28 -1.97 0.55
N THR A 190 -37.30 -2.73 0.95
CA THR A 190 -38.69 -2.43 0.63
C THR A 190 -39.07 -1.24 1.49
N ILE A 191 -38.68 -0.05 1.05
CA ILE A 191 -39.10 1.17 1.70
C ILE A 191 -40.03 1.85 0.72
N ASP A 192 -41.31 1.57 0.90
CA ASP A 192 -42.38 2.44 0.41
C ASP A 192 -42.30 3.70 1.28
N PHE A 193 -41.31 4.55 1.02
CA PHE A 193 -41.28 5.88 1.57
C PHE A 193 -42.22 6.73 0.71
N ASP A 194 -43.11 7.48 1.34
CA ASP A 194 -44.01 8.42 0.64
C ASP A 194 -43.26 9.47 -0.21
N TYR A 195 -41.96 9.65 0.04
CA TYR A 195 -41.08 10.57 -0.67
C TYR A 195 -40.25 9.91 -1.79
N ASP A 196 -40.34 8.59 -2.01
CA ASP A 196 -39.63 7.93 -3.11
C ASP A 196 -40.47 8.01 -4.40
N THR A 197 -39.81 8.25 -5.53
CA THR A 197 -40.48 8.35 -6.83
C THR A 197 -40.80 6.97 -7.38
N SER A 198 -41.99 6.77 -7.91
CA SER A 198 -42.37 5.49 -8.53
C SER A 198 -41.46 5.16 -9.71
N ALA A 199 -41.23 3.86 -9.94
CA ALA A 199 -40.33 3.40 -11.00
C ALA A 199 -40.79 3.82 -12.41
N ASP A 200 -42.09 4.10 -12.57
CA ASP A 200 -42.67 4.54 -13.84
C ASP A 200 -42.32 6.01 -14.10
N VAL A 201 -42.49 6.90 -13.11
CA VAL A 201 -42.13 8.32 -13.19
C VAL A 201 -40.63 8.52 -13.46
N VAL A 202 -39.76 7.68 -12.87
CA VAL A 202 -38.31 7.75 -13.12
C VAL A 202 -37.95 7.33 -14.55
N LYS A 203 -38.73 6.43 -15.16
CA LYS A 203 -38.50 5.95 -16.53
C LYS A 203 -39.10 6.87 -17.59
N GLU A 204 -39.99 7.79 -17.21
CA GLU A 204 -40.52 8.79 -18.12
C GLU A 204 -39.37 9.63 -18.69
N ILE A 205 -39.21 9.58 -20.00
CA ILE A 205 -38.17 10.31 -20.72
C ILE A 205 -38.62 11.78 -20.78
N SER A 206 -38.21 12.56 -19.79
CA SER A 206 -38.53 13.99 -19.69
C SER A 206 -37.67 14.85 -20.63
N TRP A 207 -36.51 14.34 -21.04
CA TRP A 207 -35.58 15.09 -21.88
C TRP A 207 -35.57 14.55 -23.30
N ILE A 208 -36.07 15.38 -24.21
CA ILE A 208 -35.93 15.20 -25.65
C ILE A 208 -34.70 16.04 -26.05
N PRO A 209 -33.60 15.43 -26.54
CA PRO A 209 -32.46 16.21 -26.98
C PRO A 209 -32.89 17.16 -28.10
N ALA A 210 -32.42 18.40 -28.05
CA ALA A 210 -32.63 19.35 -29.12
C ALA A 210 -32.14 18.76 -30.44
N ASN A 211 -32.94 18.93 -31.50
CA ASN A 211 -32.61 18.38 -32.80
C ASN A 211 -31.36 19.09 -33.33
N ILE A 212 -30.27 18.35 -33.53
CA ILE A 212 -28.97 18.91 -33.93
C ILE A 212 -29.06 19.54 -35.34
N SER A 213 -30.10 19.22 -36.14
CA SER A 213 -30.35 19.90 -37.41
C SER A 213 -30.77 21.37 -37.26
N GLU A 214 -31.33 21.77 -36.12
CA GLU A 214 -31.78 23.14 -35.82
C GLU A 214 -30.67 23.96 -35.15
N HIS A 215 -29.40 23.50 -35.23
CA HIS A 215 -28.26 24.15 -34.58
C HIS A 215 -28.07 25.62 -34.97
N SER A 216 -28.59 26.05 -36.13
CA SER A 216 -28.55 27.44 -36.59
C SER A 216 -29.46 28.39 -35.81
N GLU A 217 -30.47 27.88 -35.10
CA GLU A 217 -31.44 28.68 -34.35
C GLU A 217 -31.00 28.97 -32.90
N TYR A 218 -29.97 28.28 -32.40
CA TYR A 218 -29.49 28.43 -31.03
C TYR A 218 -28.33 29.42 -30.91
N PRO A 219 -28.22 30.16 -29.79
CA PRO A 219 -27.16 31.15 -29.57
C PRO A 219 -25.74 30.53 -29.63
N PRO A 220 -24.72 31.32 -30.04
CA PRO A 220 -23.38 30.80 -30.35
C PRO A 220 -22.64 30.12 -29.19
N TYR A 221 -23.08 30.34 -27.95
CA TYR A 221 -22.54 29.70 -26.74
C TYR A 221 -22.89 28.21 -26.62
N PHE A 222 -23.87 27.70 -27.38
CA PHE A 222 -24.20 26.27 -27.44
C PHE A 222 -23.41 25.51 -28.53
N HIS A 223 -22.65 26.21 -29.38
CA HIS A 223 -21.75 25.60 -30.36
C HIS A 223 -20.40 25.24 -29.73
N ILE A 224 -20.38 24.55 -28.58
CA ILE A 224 -19.12 24.07 -28.03
C ILE A 224 -18.70 22.88 -28.88
N PRO A 225 -17.68 23.00 -29.77
CA PRO A 225 -17.18 21.83 -30.47
C PRO A 225 -16.68 20.85 -29.42
N ALA A 226 -17.04 19.57 -29.57
CA ALA A 226 -16.61 18.53 -28.66
C ALA A 226 -15.11 18.64 -28.37
N PRO A 227 -14.67 18.53 -27.10
CA PRO A 227 -13.26 18.67 -26.75
C PRO A 227 -12.44 17.65 -27.56
N LYS A 228 -11.58 18.15 -28.45
CA LYS A 228 -10.63 17.36 -29.26
C LYS A 228 -9.51 16.71 -28.42
N SER A 229 -9.72 16.56 -27.11
CA SER A 229 -8.72 16.08 -26.16
C SER A 229 -8.65 14.56 -26.17
N GLN A 230 -8.06 13.98 -27.24
CA GLN A 230 -7.43 12.65 -27.20
C GLN A 230 -6.71 12.23 -28.50
N GLN A 231 -6.49 13.14 -29.46
CA GLN A 231 -5.72 12.78 -30.66
C GLN A 231 -4.22 12.89 -30.39
N ARG A 232 -3.51 11.81 -30.73
CA ARG A 232 -2.05 11.65 -30.61
C ARG A 232 -1.35 12.87 -31.22
N ILE A 233 -0.36 13.40 -30.49
CA ILE A 233 0.42 14.57 -30.90
C ILE A 233 0.98 14.33 -32.31
N SER A 234 0.48 15.07 -33.30
CA SER A 234 0.89 14.95 -34.69
C SER A 234 2.33 15.43 -34.87
N LEU A 235 2.97 15.01 -35.96
CA LEU A 235 4.34 15.43 -36.32
C LEU A 235 4.45 16.97 -36.46
N SER A 236 3.40 17.62 -36.96
CA SER A 236 3.31 19.07 -37.05
C SER A 236 3.28 19.77 -35.69
N GLN A 237 2.64 19.17 -34.68
CA GLN A 237 2.63 19.72 -33.32
C GLN A 237 4.00 19.62 -32.63
N LYS A 238 4.80 18.59 -32.96
CA LYS A 238 6.19 18.49 -32.46
C LYS A 238 7.06 19.60 -33.04
N ILE A 239 6.97 19.85 -34.35
CA ILE A 239 7.74 20.89 -35.04
C ILE A 239 7.39 22.28 -34.48
N LEU A 240 6.11 22.56 -34.23
CA LEU A 240 5.67 23.80 -33.60
C LEU A 240 6.20 23.96 -32.17
N ALA A 241 6.22 22.87 -31.38
CA ALA A 241 6.77 22.89 -30.03
C ALA A 241 8.28 23.17 -30.01
N ASP A 242 9.04 22.60 -30.95
CA ASP A 242 10.48 22.84 -31.06
C ASP A 242 10.80 24.27 -31.51
N ARG A 243 9.99 24.84 -32.42
CA ARG A 243 10.10 26.25 -32.80
C ARG A 243 9.79 27.20 -31.64
N ALA A 244 8.75 26.91 -30.85
CA ALA A 244 8.42 27.69 -29.66
C ALA A 244 9.53 27.64 -28.60
N ARG A 245 10.19 26.48 -28.42
CA ARG A 245 11.36 26.35 -27.54
C ARG A 245 12.54 27.19 -27.99
N ALA A 246 12.83 27.23 -29.29
CA ALA A 246 13.93 28.03 -29.84
C ALA A 246 13.73 29.53 -29.57
N VAL A 247 12.51 30.03 -29.78
CA VAL A 247 12.17 31.44 -29.50
C VAL A 247 12.28 31.77 -28.01
N GLN A 248 11.84 30.87 -27.15
CA GLN A 248 11.93 31.06 -25.70
C GLN A 248 13.37 31.04 -25.17
N ASN A 249 14.25 30.22 -25.76
CA ASN A 249 15.67 30.22 -25.42
C ASN A 249 16.37 31.51 -25.86
N ALA A 250 15.96 32.10 -26.99
CA ALA A 250 16.46 33.40 -27.44
C ALA A 250 16.08 34.54 -26.46
N TYR A 251 14.86 34.51 -25.91
CA TYR A 251 14.42 35.45 -24.88
C TYR A 251 15.22 35.35 -23.58
N ILE A 252 15.44 34.12 -23.07
CA ILE A 252 16.24 33.90 -21.86
C ILE A 252 17.69 34.39 -22.08
N ALA A 253 18.19 34.31 -23.31
CA ALA A 253 19.50 34.84 -23.70
C ALA A 253 19.50 36.37 -23.97
N GLY A 254 18.39 37.08 -23.73
CA GLY A 254 18.28 38.53 -23.90
C GLY A 254 18.10 39.01 -25.34
N LYS A 255 17.83 38.10 -26.29
CA LYS A 255 17.57 38.42 -27.70
C LYS A 255 16.07 38.35 -27.98
N THR A 256 15.39 39.48 -27.79
CA THR A 256 13.95 39.63 -28.00
C THR A 256 13.64 40.11 -29.41
N ASP A 257 12.85 39.34 -30.15
CA ASP A 257 12.23 39.80 -31.40
C ASP A 257 10.78 40.27 -31.10
N ASN A 258 10.50 41.57 -31.29
CA ASN A 258 9.17 42.17 -31.01
C ASN A 258 8.03 41.62 -31.89
N THR A 259 8.35 40.78 -32.88
CA THR A 259 7.39 40.21 -33.83
C THR A 259 6.71 38.95 -33.32
N VAL A 260 7.21 38.34 -32.24
CA VAL A 260 6.65 37.09 -31.70
C VAL A 260 5.66 37.38 -30.55
N PRO A 261 4.47 36.75 -30.54
CA PRO A 261 3.50 36.90 -29.45
C PRO A 261 4.09 36.53 -28.07
N MET A 262 3.85 37.40 -27.09
CA MET A 262 4.35 37.28 -25.70
C MET A 262 4.06 35.92 -25.05
N GLU A 263 2.94 35.29 -25.42
CA GLU A 263 2.50 33.99 -24.91
C GLU A 263 3.54 32.88 -25.12
N GLN A 264 4.35 32.96 -26.19
CA GLN A 264 5.41 31.99 -26.46
C GLN A 264 6.57 32.11 -25.46
N TYR A 265 6.84 33.31 -24.96
CA TYR A 265 7.86 33.55 -23.94
C TYR A 265 7.42 33.09 -22.54
N LEU A 266 6.11 33.13 -22.25
CA LEU A 266 5.54 32.76 -20.94
C LEU A 266 5.27 31.25 -20.77
N ALA A 267 5.32 30.46 -21.86
CA ALA A 267 4.92 29.04 -21.83
C ALA A 267 5.71 28.17 -20.82
N ARG A 268 6.98 28.50 -20.53
CA ARG A 268 7.82 27.76 -19.57
C ARG A 268 7.53 28.14 -18.13
N GLU A 269 7.14 29.39 -17.89
CA GLU A 269 6.72 29.90 -16.58
C GLU A 269 5.33 29.39 -16.21
N LEU A 270 4.41 29.38 -17.18
CA LEU A 270 3.04 28.89 -17.00
C LEU A 270 2.94 27.35 -16.97
N SER A 271 3.92 26.63 -17.53
CA SER A 271 3.88 25.16 -17.52
C SER A 271 4.34 24.57 -16.20
N ASN A 272 3.45 23.81 -15.55
CA ASN A 272 3.68 23.18 -14.25
C ASN A 272 5.09 22.53 -14.14
N PRO A 273 5.97 23.02 -13.24
CA PRO A 273 7.34 22.52 -13.08
C PRO A 273 7.40 21.08 -12.55
N HIS A 274 6.26 20.55 -12.06
CA HIS A 274 6.11 19.21 -11.54
C HIS A 274 5.32 18.26 -12.45
N SER A 275 5.07 18.67 -13.71
CA SER A 275 4.46 17.80 -14.72
C SER A 275 5.26 16.50 -14.90
N ARG A 276 4.56 15.43 -15.28
CA ARG A 276 5.16 14.09 -15.46
C ARG A 276 6.29 14.10 -16.51
N ALA A 277 6.11 14.83 -17.60
CA ALA A 277 7.10 14.97 -18.66
C ALA A 277 8.40 15.61 -18.15
N LYS A 278 8.33 16.79 -17.49
CA LYS A 278 9.50 17.47 -16.90
C LYS A 278 10.17 16.66 -15.77
N LYS A 279 9.43 15.78 -15.08
CA LYS A 279 10.02 14.84 -14.10
C LYS A 279 10.79 13.72 -14.79
N GLN A 280 10.28 13.21 -15.91
CA GLN A 280 10.93 12.18 -16.69
C GLN A 280 12.20 12.71 -17.37
N GLU A 281 12.14 13.90 -17.95
CA GLU A 281 13.28 14.60 -18.56
C GLU A 281 14.41 14.81 -17.55
N ARG A 282 14.15 15.42 -16.39
CA ARG A 282 15.15 15.56 -15.30
C ARG A 282 15.72 14.24 -14.82
N TRP A 283 14.92 13.17 -14.82
CA TRP A 283 15.40 11.84 -14.45
C TRP A 283 16.32 11.25 -15.52
N GLN A 284 16.02 11.48 -16.80
CA GLN A 284 16.88 11.08 -17.92
C GLN A 284 18.20 11.87 -17.91
N GLU A 285 18.13 13.19 -17.77
CA GLU A 285 19.31 14.07 -17.66
C GLU A 285 20.22 13.63 -16.50
N ALA A 286 19.67 13.45 -15.30
CA ALA A 286 20.44 13.02 -14.13
C ALA A 286 21.04 11.61 -14.31
N ARG A 287 20.39 10.74 -15.08
CA ARG A 287 20.91 9.41 -15.41
C ARG A 287 22.05 9.50 -16.43
N GLU A 288 21.89 10.30 -17.47
CA GLU A 288 22.91 10.54 -18.49
C GLU A 288 24.16 11.20 -17.91
N GLU A 289 24.01 12.21 -17.06
CA GLU A 289 25.13 12.84 -16.35
C GLU A 289 25.89 11.83 -15.48
N ARG A 290 25.15 10.98 -14.76
CA ARG A 290 25.73 9.93 -13.93
C ARG A 290 26.50 8.91 -14.76
N ASP A 291 25.96 8.52 -15.92
CA ASP A 291 26.63 7.60 -16.84
C ASP A 291 27.86 8.25 -17.49
N ARG A 292 27.80 9.52 -17.88
CA ARG A 292 28.95 10.30 -18.38
C ARG A 292 30.07 10.35 -17.35
N LEU A 293 29.78 10.72 -16.10
CA LEU A 293 30.75 10.73 -15.00
C LEU A 293 31.37 9.36 -14.76
N ARG A 294 30.57 8.29 -14.78
CA ARG A 294 31.09 6.93 -14.63
C ARG A 294 32.12 6.61 -15.72
N VAL A 295 31.83 6.96 -16.96
CA VAL A 295 32.74 6.75 -18.10
C VAL A 295 34.01 7.58 -17.94
N THR A 296 33.92 8.85 -17.49
CA THR A 296 35.11 9.69 -17.28
C THR A 296 36.02 9.12 -16.21
N PHE A 297 35.50 8.72 -15.04
CA PHE A 297 36.30 8.08 -13.98
C PHE A 297 36.92 6.74 -14.42
N MET A 298 36.16 5.92 -15.17
CA MET A 298 36.70 4.68 -15.74
C MET A 298 37.80 4.92 -16.78
N LYS A 299 37.69 5.99 -17.58
CA LYS A 299 38.70 6.38 -18.57
C LYS A 299 39.97 6.90 -17.86
N ALA A 300 39.80 7.81 -16.89
CA ALA A 300 40.90 8.35 -16.10
C ALA A 300 41.70 7.25 -15.38
N ALA A 301 41.01 6.27 -14.75
CA ALA A 301 41.69 5.15 -14.09
C ALA A 301 42.47 4.25 -15.06
N LYS A 302 41.95 4.06 -16.30
CA LYS A 302 42.66 3.31 -17.34
C LYS A 302 43.87 4.07 -17.89
N GLU A 303 43.78 5.40 -18.01
CA GLU A 303 44.87 6.26 -18.48
C GLU A 303 46.00 6.36 -17.46
N ALA A 304 45.66 6.58 -16.18
CA ALA A 304 46.62 6.63 -15.09
C ALA A 304 47.46 5.34 -14.99
N ARG A 305 46.82 4.20 -15.20
CA ARG A 305 47.54 2.93 -15.33
C ARG A 305 48.57 2.93 -16.46
N LYS A 306 48.25 3.47 -17.64
CA LYS A 306 49.17 3.47 -18.81
C LYS A 306 50.40 4.33 -18.55
N THR A 307 50.23 5.45 -17.84
CA THR A 307 51.31 6.38 -17.51
C THR A 307 52.11 5.96 -16.27
N GLY A 308 51.76 4.84 -15.62
CA GLY A 308 52.43 4.39 -14.39
C GLY A 308 52.13 5.24 -13.16
N GLY A 309 51.29 6.27 -13.27
CA GLY A 309 50.84 7.07 -12.14
C GLY A 309 49.63 6.43 -11.49
N SER A 310 49.67 6.11 -10.20
CA SER A 310 48.44 5.72 -9.49
C SER A 310 47.64 6.97 -9.12
N VAL A 311 46.32 6.94 -9.35
CA VAL A 311 45.40 8.03 -8.93
C VAL A 311 45.17 7.98 -7.42
N THR A 312 45.38 6.82 -6.79
CA THR A 312 45.30 6.62 -5.35
C THR A 312 46.52 5.85 -4.82
N THR A 313 46.66 5.76 -3.50
CA THR A 313 47.82 5.21 -2.78
C THR A 313 48.08 3.70 -2.99
N VAL A 314 47.25 3.00 -3.76
CA VAL A 314 47.37 1.53 -3.96
C VAL A 314 48.12 1.21 -5.26
N GLY A 315 49.43 1.50 -5.27
CA GLY A 315 50.47 0.76 -5.98
C GLY A 315 50.55 0.85 -7.51
N LEU A 316 51.77 1.06 -8.02
CA LEU A 316 52.13 0.78 -9.41
C LEU A 316 51.87 -0.71 -9.74
N ASN A 317 51.30 -0.99 -10.93
CA ASN A 317 50.98 -2.32 -11.51
C ASN A 317 49.56 -2.89 -11.32
N LEU A 318 48.50 -2.06 -11.31
CA LEU A 318 47.12 -2.56 -11.33
C LEU A 318 46.75 -3.28 -12.66
N THR A 319 46.08 -4.43 -12.53
CA THR A 319 45.50 -5.15 -13.69
C THR A 319 44.34 -4.37 -14.35
N LYS A 320 43.93 -4.76 -15.57
CA LYS A 320 42.85 -4.06 -16.33
C LYS A 320 41.54 -4.06 -15.54
N LYS A 321 41.26 -5.17 -14.85
CA LYS A 321 40.09 -5.37 -14.01
C LYS A 321 40.16 -4.53 -12.73
N GLN A 322 41.34 -4.41 -12.11
CA GLN A 322 41.53 -3.61 -10.90
C GLN A 322 41.40 -2.10 -11.18
N ALA A 323 42.00 -1.58 -12.26
CA ALA A 323 41.83 -0.18 -12.65
C ALA A 323 40.36 0.19 -12.93
N ALA A 324 39.58 -0.72 -13.53
CA ALA A 324 38.15 -0.51 -13.73
C ALA A 324 37.37 -0.49 -12.40
N LYS A 325 37.74 -1.35 -11.44
CA LYS A 325 37.16 -1.34 -10.08
C LYS A 325 37.51 -0.07 -9.32
N GLU A 326 38.75 0.40 -9.43
CA GLU A 326 39.20 1.66 -8.83
C GLU A 326 38.45 2.86 -9.40
N GLY A 327 38.29 2.94 -10.73
CA GLY A 327 37.48 3.98 -11.37
C GLY A 327 36.01 3.96 -10.91
N LEU A 328 35.42 2.78 -10.73
CA LEU A 328 34.07 2.66 -10.14
C LEU A 328 34.03 3.11 -8.68
N PHE A 329 35.04 2.76 -7.89
CA PHE A 329 35.14 3.15 -6.49
C PHE A 329 35.26 4.68 -6.34
N LEU A 330 36.12 5.33 -7.12
CA LEU A 330 36.28 6.78 -7.15
C LEU A 330 34.99 7.48 -7.58
N PHE A 331 34.32 6.95 -8.60
CA PHE A 331 33.00 7.43 -9.01
C PHE A 331 31.96 7.32 -7.89
N GLU A 332 31.87 6.19 -7.19
CA GLU A 332 30.93 6.00 -6.08
C GLU A 332 31.24 6.93 -4.90
N ALA A 333 32.52 7.14 -4.59
CA ALA A 333 32.96 8.09 -3.58
C ALA A 333 32.54 9.52 -3.95
N HIS A 334 32.80 9.94 -5.19
CA HIS A 334 32.39 11.24 -5.71
C HIS A 334 30.87 11.46 -5.65
N ILE A 335 30.07 10.46 -6.06
CA ILE A 335 28.60 10.55 -5.96
C ILE A 335 28.15 10.66 -4.49
N ARG A 336 28.79 9.92 -3.57
CA ARG A 336 28.46 9.96 -2.14
C ARG A 336 28.76 11.34 -1.54
N GLU A 337 29.88 11.95 -1.91
CA GLU A 337 30.27 13.30 -1.51
C GLU A 337 29.33 14.36 -2.08
N ALA A 338 29.03 14.30 -3.37
CA ALA A 338 28.07 15.19 -4.03
C ALA A 338 26.67 15.09 -3.40
N ASP A 339 26.21 13.88 -3.08
CA ASP A 339 24.92 13.66 -2.40
C ASP A 339 24.93 14.17 -0.95
N LYS A 340 26.10 14.17 -0.28
CA LYS A 340 26.27 14.73 1.06
C LYS A 340 26.25 16.26 0.99
N ALA A 341 26.97 16.87 0.05
CA ALA A 341 26.99 18.31 -0.20
C ALA A 341 25.59 18.84 -0.55
N ARG A 342 24.92 18.23 -1.53
CA ARG A 342 23.54 18.59 -1.92
C ARG A 342 22.54 18.47 -0.76
N ARG A 343 22.72 17.47 0.12
CA ARG A 343 21.88 17.33 1.33
C ARG A 343 22.17 18.44 2.35
N ALA A 344 23.44 18.85 2.50
CA ALA A 344 23.83 19.97 3.35
C ALA A 344 23.24 21.28 2.83
N GLU A 345 23.42 21.60 1.53
CA GLU A 345 22.82 22.79 0.89
C GLU A 345 21.31 22.84 1.07
N ARG A 346 20.60 21.72 0.84
CA ARG A 346 19.15 21.67 1.07
C ARG A 346 18.77 21.85 2.54
N ALA A 347 19.61 21.40 3.46
CA ALA A 347 19.38 21.60 4.88
C ALA A 347 19.57 23.08 5.26
N GLU A 348 20.58 23.74 4.69
CA GLU A 348 20.83 25.18 4.84
C GLU A 348 19.66 26.00 4.28
N GLN A 349 19.23 25.72 3.04
CA GLN A 349 18.05 26.36 2.43
C GLN A 349 16.76 26.16 3.25
N ARG A 350 16.64 25.04 3.98
CA ARG A 350 15.50 24.77 4.89
C ARG A 350 15.66 25.41 6.28
N GLY A 351 16.71 26.20 6.50
CA GLY A 351 16.98 26.89 7.75
C GLY A 351 17.55 26.00 8.86
N ALA A 352 18.25 24.90 8.54
CA ALA A 352 18.87 24.05 9.54
C ALA A 352 19.94 24.79 10.37
N VAL A 353 20.70 25.68 9.74
CA VAL A 353 21.73 26.50 10.39
C VAL A 353 21.09 27.41 11.44
N ALA A 354 20.06 28.19 11.04
CA ALA A 354 19.30 29.03 11.96
C ALA A 354 18.66 28.23 13.13
N LYS A 355 18.20 26.99 12.87
CA LYS A 355 17.69 26.12 13.94
C LYS A 355 18.79 25.67 14.90
N LEU A 356 19.98 25.35 14.41
CA LEU A 356 21.13 24.98 15.23
C LEU A 356 21.59 26.15 16.10
N GLU A 357 21.65 27.36 15.54
CA GLU A 357 21.97 28.59 16.28
C GLU A 357 20.95 28.86 17.39
N LYS A 358 19.64 28.80 17.08
CA LYS A 358 18.58 28.91 18.09
C LYS A 358 18.72 27.86 19.20
N LYS A 359 19.12 26.63 18.85
CA LYS A 359 19.36 25.56 19.84
C LYS A 359 20.60 25.85 20.71
N LYS A 360 21.69 26.39 20.14
CA LYS A 360 22.87 26.83 20.89
C LYS A 360 22.52 27.95 21.86
N LEU A 361 21.82 28.98 21.41
CA LEU A 361 21.34 30.08 22.25
C LEU A 361 20.45 29.60 23.39
N ARG A 362 19.52 28.68 23.11
CA ARG A 362 18.64 28.09 24.13
C ARG A 362 19.42 27.27 25.17
N LYS A 363 20.47 26.55 24.76
CA LYS A 363 21.34 25.82 25.70
C LYS A 363 22.12 26.78 26.59
N ALA A 364 22.78 27.78 26.01
CA ALA A 364 23.51 28.79 26.76
C ALA A 364 22.62 29.52 27.78
N ARG A 365 21.37 29.87 27.40
CA ARG A 365 20.42 30.47 28.34
C ARG A 365 20.05 29.54 29.50
N LYS A 366 19.94 28.23 29.26
CA LYS A 366 19.64 27.25 30.31
C LYS A 366 20.84 27.03 31.24
N GLU A 367 22.05 27.05 30.69
CA GLU A 367 23.29 26.96 31.48
C GLU A 367 23.43 28.19 32.37
N LYS A 368 23.28 29.40 31.83
CA LYS A 368 23.24 30.64 32.64
C LYS A 368 22.20 30.59 33.76
N LYS A 369 20.97 30.15 33.46
CA LYS A 369 19.92 29.98 34.50
C LYS A 369 20.29 28.97 35.57
N ARG A 370 21.03 27.91 35.23
CA ARG A 370 21.52 26.93 36.21
C ARG A 370 22.62 27.52 37.08
N GLU A 371 23.54 28.28 36.48
CA GLU A 371 24.57 29.01 37.22
C GLU A 371 23.95 30.05 38.16
N GLU A 372 22.97 30.81 37.69
CA GLU A 372 22.19 31.74 38.52
C GLU A 372 21.46 31.00 39.66
N ALA A 373 20.80 29.89 39.36
CA ALA A 373 20.12 29.09 40.38
C ALA A 373 21.08 28.51 41.41
N LEU A 374 22.27 28.06 41.00
CA LEU A 374 23.33 27.57 41.90
C LEU A 374 23.93 28.70 42.74
N ARG A 375 24.14 29.89 42.16
CA ARG A 375 24.59 31.08 42.89
C ARG A 375 23.56 31.54 43.92
N ASN A 376 22.28 31.50 43.56
CA ASN A 376 21.18 31.87 44.43
C ASN A 376 20.74 30.73 45.35
N LEU A 377 21.39 29.56 45.28
CA LEU A 377 21.11 28.42 46.16
C LEU A 377 21.72 28.69 47.53
N VAL A 378 21.05 29.56 48.29
CA VAL A 378 21.32 29.77 49.71
C VAL A 378 20.48 28.75 50.46
N LEU A 379 21.13 27.94 51.30
CA LEU A 379 20.43 27.04 52.22
C LEU A 379 19.67 27.90 53.23
N GLU A 380 18.36 27.68 53.35
CA GLU A 380 17.59 28.26 54.45
C GLU A 380 18.18 27.74 55.78
N GLY A 381 18.45 28.65 56.72
CA GLY A 381 19.03 28.30 58.00
C GLY A 381 18.10 27.39 58.79
N ALA A 382 18.49 26.13 58.96
CA ALA A 382 17.80 25.17 59.81
C ALA A 382 18.56 25.03 61.14
N ASN A 383 17.84 24.83 62.26
CA ASN A 383 18.41 24.76 63.62
C ASN A 383 19.51 23.71 63.82
N ASN A 384 19.70 22.77 62.89
CA ASN A 384 20.70 21.71 62.96
C ASN A 384 21.85 21.86 61.93
N GLN A 385 21.99 23.00 61.25
CA GLN A 385 23.10 23.24 60.32
C GLN A 385 24.34 23.76 61.04
N VAL A 386 25.37 22.91 61.17
CA VAL A 386 26.71 23.30 61.62
C VAL A 386 27.53 23.69 60.38
N LEU A 387 27.70 25.00 60.15
CA LEU A 387 28.60 25.48 59.11
C LEU A 387 30.06 25.41 59.61
N PRO A 388 31.02 24.91 58.81
CA PRO A 388 32.42 24.97 59.19
C PRO A 388 32.83 26.44 59.30
N SER A 389 33.37 26.84 60.44
CA SER A 389 33.87 28.20 60.67
C SER A 389 34.93 28.52 59.61
N THR A 390 34.66 29.52 58.78
CA THR A 390 35.65 30.07 57.85
C THR A 390 36.85 30.54 58.66
N GLN A 391 38.00 29.86 58.49
CA GLN A 391 39.25 30.32 59.05
C GLN A 391 39.55 31.73 58.49
N PRO A 392 39.91 32.71 59.32
CA PRO A 392 40.29 34.02 58.84
C PRO A 392 41.53 33.87 57.94
N GLN A 393 41.39 34.28 56.68
CA GLN A 393 42.54 34.50 55.81
C GLN A 393 43.41 35.56 56.48
N SER A 394 44.57 35.13 56.96
CA SER A 394 45.62 36.00 57.45
C SER A 394 45.98 36.99 56.34
N ALA A 395 45.73 38.26 56.60
CA ALA A 395 46.27 39.34 55.81
C ALA A 395 47.79 39.36 55.96
N THR A 396 48.49 39.16 54.85
CA THR A 396 49.87 39.61 54.60
C THR A 396 49.98 39.98 53.13
#